data_AF-A0A6J1IG82-F1
#
_entry.id   AF-A0A6J1IG82-F1
#
_cell.length_a   1.000
_cell.length_b   1.000
_cell.length_c   1.000
_cell.angle_alpha   90.00
_cell.angle_beta   90.00
_cell.angle_gamma   90.00
#
_symmetry.space_group_name_H-M   'P 1'
#
loop_
_entity.id
_entity.type
_entity.pdbx_description
1 polymer ?
#
loop_
_entity_poly.entity_id
_entity_poly.type
_entity_poly.pdbx_seq_one_letter_code
_entity_poly.pdbx_strand_id
1 'polypeptide(L)'
;MSPSEGAPEEFDQTIFSVNRDRTIGPIEGQALHFVEEQQRKRRFTDTANFTLRCGVCQIGVIGQTEAVEHAKATGHVNFQEYR
;
A
#
# COMPACT_ATOMS: atom_id res chain seq x y z
N MET A 1 -5.11 25.56 -2.35
CA MET A 1 -4.20 26.40 -1.55
C MET A 1 -2.92 26.50 -2.35
N SER A 2 -2.36 27.70 -2.54
CA SER A 2 -1.14 27.90 -3.34
C SER A 2 0.08 27.94 -2.40
N PRO A 3 1.24 27.42 -2.80
CA PRO A 3 2.47 27.51 -1.99
C PRO A 3 2.81 28.97 -1.67
N SER A 4 3.15 29.26 -0.41
CA SER A 4 3.55 30.58 0.08
C SER A 4 4.74 30.46 1.04
N GLU A 5 5.58 31.50 1.10
CA GLU A 5 6.72 31.54 2.02
C GLU A 5 6.25 31.40 3.49
N GLY A 6 6.84 30.44 4.22
CA GLY A 6 6.47 30.13 5.61
C GLY A 6 5.29 29.16 5.80
N ALA A 7 4.75 28.59 4.72
CA ALA A 7 3.76 27.52 4.83
C ALA A 7 4.37 26.28 5.52
N PRO A 8 3.59 25.53 6.34
CA PRO A 8 4.06 24.29 6.94
C PRO A 8 4.48 23.27 5.87
N GLU A 9 5.52 22.48 6.16
CA GLU A 9 6.09 21.49 5.22
C GLU A 9 5.05 20.45 4.76
N GLU A 10 4.04 20.15 5.58
CA GLU A 10 2.93 19.25 5.23
C GLU A 10 2.10 19.73 4.01
N PHE A 11 2.19 21.01 3.65
CA PHE A 11 1.52 21.59 2.49
C PHE A 11 2.43 21.75 1.27
N ASP A 12 3.70 21.31 1.37
CA ASP A 12 4.59 21.35 0.22
C ASP A 12 4.17 20.31 -0.83
N GLN A 13 4.04 20.75 -2.08
CA GLN A 13 3.61 19.90 -3.18
C GLN A 13 4.47 20.14 -4.41
N THR A 14 5.11 19.08 -4.90
CA THR A 14 5.80 19.07 -6.19
C THR A 14 4.97 18.31 -7.21
N ILE A 15 4.66 18.93 -8.36
CA ILE A 15 3.85 18.33 -9.43
C ILE A 15 4.76 17.96 -10.61
N PHE A 16 4.74 16.69 -11.01
CA PHE A 16 5.47 16.18 -12.18
C PHE A 16 4.53 16.05 -13.39
N SER A 17 5.03 16.37 -14.58
CA SER A 17 4.27 16.15 -15.83
C SER A 17 4.24 14.67 -16.20
N VAL A 18 3.10 14.20 -16.72
CA VAL A 18 2.95 12.84 -17.24
C VAL A 18 3.29 12.84 -18.73
N ASN A 19 4.22 11.97 -19.13
CA ASN A 19 4.62 11.78 -20.51
C ASN A 19 3.53 11.05 -21.33
N ARG A 20 3.66 11.02 -22.65
CA ARG A 20 2.68 10.36 -23.54
C ARG A 20 2.56 8.85 -23.31
N ASP A 21 3.65 8.23 -22.88
CA ASP A 21 3.78 6.82 -22.48
C ASP A 21 3.25 6.55 -21.06
N ARG A 22 2.62 7.54 -20.40
CA ARG A 22 2.04 7.48 -19.05
C ARG A 22 3.06 7.35 -17.92
N THR A 23 4.34 7.54 -18.18
CA THR A 23 5.39 7.63 -17.15
C THR A 23 5.56 9.06 -16.67
N ILE A 24 6.20 9.25 -15.52
CA ILE A 24 6.61 10.56 -15.01
C ILE A 24 8.10 10.85 -15.28
N GLY A 25 8.71 10.11 -16.20
CA GLY A 25 10.11 10.25 -16.58
C GLY A 25 11.07 9.75 -15.48
N PRO A 26 12.25 10.37 -15.31
CA PRO A 26 13.31 9.84 -14.46
C PRO A 26 12.97 9.80 -12.96
N ILE A 27 11.98 10.60 -12.51
CA ILE A 27 11.56 10.62 -11.10
C ILE A 27 10.83 9.33 -10.69
N GLU A 28 10.27 8.59 -11.64
CA GLU A 28 9.55 7.34 -11.38
C GLU A 28 10.42 6.32 -10.64
N GLY A 29 11.69 6.20 -11.03
CA GLY A 29 12.65 5.33 -10.35
C GLY A 29 12.91 5.73 -8.91
N GLN A 30 12.94 7.03 -8.60
CA GLN A 30 13.11 7.52 -7.22
C GLN A 30 11.87 7.24 -6.37
N ALA A 31 10.67 7.42 -6.94
CA ALA A 31 9.42 7.10 -6.27
C ALA A 31 9.32 5.60 -5.97
N LEU A 32 9.64 4.73 -6.93
CA LEU A 32 9.66 3.28 -6.74
C LEU A 32 10.66 2.86 -5.66
N HIS A 33 11.90 3.36 -5.72
CA HIS A 33 12.92 3.07 -4.71
C HIS A 33 12.48 3.51 -3.30
N PHE A 34 11.87 4.68 -3.18
CA PHE A 34 11.32 5.15 -1.91
C PHE A 34 10.26 4.19 -1.35
N VAL A 35 9.32 3.76 -2.20
CA VAL A 35 8.27 2.80 -1.81
C VAL A 35 8.88 1.48 -1.35
N GLU A 36 9.85 0.93 -2.07
CA GLU A 36 10.57 -0.30 -1.69
C GLU A 36 11.26 -0.17 -0.33
N GLU A 37 11.92 0.97 -0.07
CA GLU A 37 12.56 1.23 1.23
C GLU A 37 11.56 1.31 2.38
N GLN A 38 10.43 2.00 2.17
CA GLN A 38 9.37 2.10 3.17
C GLN A 38 8.71 0.74 3.41
N GLN A 39 8.54 -0.08 2.37
CA GLN A 39 8.03 -1.45 2.48
C GLN A 39 8.99 -2.34 3.27
N ARG A 40 10.30 -2.25 3.01
CA ARG A 40 11.34 -2.96 3.77
C ARG A 40 11.34 -2.57 5.25
N LYS A 41 11.07 -1.29 5.54
CA LYS A 41 10.91 -0.75 6.91
C LYS A 41 9.54 -1.07 7.53
N ARG A 42 8.66 -1.81 6.84
CA ARG A 42 7.29 -2.15 7.29
C ARG A 42 6.50 -0.91 7.73
N ARG A 43 6.66 0.20 7.00
CA ARG A 43 5.97 1.47 7.30
C ARG A 43 4.52 1.47 6.83
N PHE A 44 4.17 0.58 5.93
CA PHE A 44 2.82 0.36 5.44
C PHE A 44 2.62 -1.13 5.14
N THR A 45 1.35 -1.53 5.05
CA THR A 45 0.94 -2.89 4.68
C THR A 45 0.25 -2.83 3.32
N ASP A 46 0.64 -3.70 2.40
CA ASP A 46 -0.04 -3.86 1.12
C ASP A 46 -1.33 -4.66 1.32
N THR A 47 -2.45 -3.97 1.54
CA THR A 47 -3.74 -4.61 1.79
C THR A 47 -4.32 -5.34 0.57
N ALA A 48 -3.75 -5.17 -0.61
CA ALA A 48 -4.18 -5.89 -1.79
C ALA A 48 -3.50 -7.26 -1.92
N ASN A 49 -2.23 -7.38 -1.49
CA ASN A 49 -1.42 -8.58 -1.77
C ASN A 49 -0.84 -9.28 -0.53
N PHE A 50 -1.03 -8.75 0.68
CA PHE A 50 -0.55 -9.41 1.90
C PHE A 50 -1.17 -10.80 2.09
N THR A 51 -0.37 -11.74 2.58
CA THR A 51 -0.79 -13.12 2.85
C THR A 51 -1.30 -13.25 4.28
N LEU A 52 -2.55 -13.66 4.40
CA LEU A 52 -3.24 -13.87 5.67
C LEU A 52 -3.54 -15.35 5.87
N ARG A 53 -3.44 -15.82 7.10
CA ARG A 53 -3.91 -17.14 7.52
C ARG A 53 -5.07 -16.99 8.49
N CYS A 54 -6.16 -17.70 8.22
CA CYS A 54 -7.25 -17.82 9.18
C CYS A 54 -6.80 -18.66 10.39
N GLY A 55 -6.84 -18.10 11.58
CA GLY A 55 -6.46 -18.76 12.83
C GLY A 55 -7.39 -19.91 13.24
N VAL A 56 -8.59 -19.99 12.66
CA VAL A 56 -9.59 -21.03 12.99
C VAL A 56 -9.42 -22.26 12.10
N CYS A 57 -9.42 -22.07 10.77
CA CYS A 57 -9.37 -23.19 9.80
C CYS A 57 -8.04 -23.31 9.06
N GLN A 58 -7.05 -22.46 9.37
CA GLN A 58 -5.69 -22.47 8.81
C GLN A 58 -5.59 -22.26 7.30
N ILE A 59 -6.68 -21.84 6.64
CA ILE A 59 -6.69 -21.49 5.22
C ILE A 59 -5.91 -20.19 5.00
N GLY A 60 -5.03 -20.20 4.01
CA GLY A 60 -4.35 -19.01 3.51
C GLY A 60 -5.24 -18.26 2.51
N VAL A 61 -5.30 -16.95 2.65
CA VAL A 61 -5.98 -16.02 1.73
C VAL A 61 -5.04 -14.87 1.37
N ILE A 62 -5.25 -14.27 0.20
CA ILE A 62 -4.43 -13.19 -0.32
C ILE A 62 -5.25 -11.89 -0.34
N GLY A 63 -4.73 -10.88 0.33
CA GLY A 63 -5.33 -9.57 0.37
C GLY A 63 -6.60 -9.48 1.22
N GLN A 64 -7.07 -8.23 1.34
CA GLN A 64 -8.26 -7.90 2.12
C GLN A 64 -9.52 -8.50 1.50
N THR A 65 -9.62 -8.51 0.16
CA THR A 65 -10.81 -8.98 -0.55
C THR A 65 -11.12 -10.44 -0.21
N GLU A 66 -10.13 -11.33 -0.36
CA GLU A 66 -10.32 -12.75 -0.06
C GLU A 66 -10.55 -13.00 1.44
N ALA A 67 -9.89 -12.23 2.33
CA ALA A 67 -10.14 -12.34 3.77
C ALA A 67 -11.57 -11.95 4.14
N VAL A 68 -12.12 -10.90 3.53
CA VAL A 68 -13.52 -10.49 3.73
C VAL A 68 -14.49 -11.54 3.18
N GLU A 69 -14.22 -12.11 2.01
CA GLU A 69 -15.03 -13.19 1.44
C GLU A 69 -14.99 -14.45 2.31
N HIS A 70 -13.80 -14.83 2.79
CA HIS A 70 -13.62 -15.93 3.74
C HIS A 70 -14.41 -15.71 5.02
N ALA A 71 -14.33 -14.51 5.61
CA ALA A 71 -15.07 -14.17 6.81
C ALA A 71 -16.59 -14.24 6.60
N LYS A 72 -17.08 -13.77 5.45
CA LYS A 72 -18.51 -13.86 5.09
C LYS A 72 -18.98 -15.31 4.91
N ALA A 73 -18.17 -16.14 4.27
CA ALA A 73 -18.54 -17.53 3.98
C ALA A 73 -18.45 -18.45 5.21
N THR A 74 -17.49 -18.20 6.11
CA THR A 74 -17.18 -19.10 7.24
C THR A 74 -17.54 -18.54 8.61
N GLY A 75 -17.71 -17.23 8.73
CA GLY A 75 -17.84 -16.53 10.01
C GLY A 75 -16.51 -16.33 10.76
N HIS A 76 -15.37 -16.74 10.19
CA HIS A 76 -14.06 -16.56 10.83
C HIS A 76 -13.52 -15.14 10.63
N VAL A 77 -13.10 -14.49 11.73
CA VAL A 77 -12.52 -13.13 11.70
C VAL A 77 -11.12 -13.04 12.29
N ASN A 78 -10.57 -14.16 12.79
CA ASN A 78 -9.22 -14.21 13.33
C ASN A 78 -8.23 -14.46 12.19
N PHE A 79 -7.61 -13.40 11.66
CA PHE A 79 -6.59 -13.49 10.62
C PHE A 79 -5.23 -13.05 11.16
N GLN A 80 -4.19 -13.76 10.76
CA GLN A 80 -2.80 -13.45 11.09
C GLN A 80 -2.00 -13.31 9.79
N GLU A 81 -1.29 -12.20 9.64
CA GLU A 81 -0.33 -12.05 8.54
C GLU A 81 0.83 -13.02 8.75
N TYR A 82 1.21 -13.73 7.70
CA TYR A 82 2.37 -14.62 7.70
C TYR A 82 3.19 -14.36 6.43
N ARG A 83 4.50 -14.55 6.54
CA ARG A 83 5.46 -14.32 5.46
C ARG A 83 6.45 -15.47 5.38
#